data_AF-A0A293MJH1-F1
#
_entry.id   AF-A0A293MJH1-F1
#
_cell.length_a   1.000
_cell.length_b   1.000
_cell.length_c   1.000
_cell.angle_alpha   90.00
_cell.angle_beta   90.00
_cell.angle_gamma   90.00
#
_symmetry.space_group_name_H-M   'P 1'
#
loop_
_entity.id
_entity.type
_entity.pdbx_description
1 polymer ?
#
loop_
_entity_poly.entity_id
_entity_poly.type
_entity_poly.pdbx_seq_one_letter_code
_entity_poly.pdbx_strand_id
1 'polypeptide(L)'
;MVYVRGSKRDYDQWAENGATGWSYEEVLPYFKSIEKFGIPEYADNGYHGNNGELSIGYAPTRSLSCDKFLEACRELGSEYVDYNGPSQAGHSRIQFTIRDGRRVSSAKAFILPVLKQRPNLHVTLHSLATKIEFDNKLAVGVHFEKGGVPRYVRATREVILSGGAIGSPQLLMLSGVGPEDHLRHHEIDVIADLPVGQNLQDHTFSGGLTATTEQDASLQTRSEAALVDFFVNGTGPMTIPAGVEAVAFVNTPFVNESLDSPDVELV
;
A
#
# COMPACT_ATOMS: atom_id res chain seq x y z
N MET A 1 0.59 -4.64 -5.38
CA MET A 1 -0.84 -5.02 -5.56
C MET A 1 -1.28 -5.90 -4.43
N VAL A 2 -0.35 -6.62 -3.78
CA VAL A 2 -0.58 -7.27 -2.49
C VAL A 2 -1.32 -6.29 -1.57
N TYR A 3 -2.41 -6.75 -0.99
CA TYR A 3 -3.23 -6.05 -0.03
C TYR A 3 -2.98 -6.67 1.34
N VAL A 4 -2.20 -5.97 2.15
CA VAL A 4 -1.81 -6.35 3.50
C VAL A 4 -2.01 -5.11 4.37
N ARG A 5 -2.68 -5.29 5.50
CA ARG A 5 -2.79 -4.31 6.57
C ARG A 5 -1.73 -4.63 7.63
N GLY A 6 -1.33 -3.62 8.42
CA GLY A 6 -0.48 -3.88 9.58
C GLY A 6 -1.19 -4.77 10.61
N SER A 7 -0.39 -5.36 11.51
CA SER A 7 -0.90 -6.01 12.71
C SER A 7 -1.63 -4.99 13.60
N LYS A 8 -2.50 -5.45 14.50
CA LYS A 8 -3.14 -4.57 15.49
C LYS A 8 -2.11 -3.77 16.29
N ARG A 9 -1.04 -4.46 16.68
CA ARG A 9 0.05 -3.92 17.48
C ARG A 9 0.77 -2.75 16.80
N ASP A 10 0.87 -2.74 15.47
CA ASP A 10 1.53 -1.64 14.74
C ASP A 10 0.82 -0.31 14.99
N TYR A 11 -0.51 -0.31 14.92
CA TYR A 11 -1.35 0.87 15.12
C TYR A 11 -1.48 1.26 16.60
N ASP A 12 -1.61 0.26 17.48
CA ASP A 12 -1.67 0.51 18.92
C ASP A 12 -0.36 1.13 19.43
N GLN A 13 0.79 0.68 18.92
CA GLN A 13 2.08 1.31 19.20
C GLN A 13 2.15 2.75 18.69
N TRP A 14 1.52 3.09 17.56
CA TRP A 14 1.48 4.49 17.10
C TRP A 14 0.73 5.35 18.12
N ALA A 15 -0.44 4.90 18.59
CA ALA A 15 -1.21 5.60 19.61
C ALA A 15 -0.44 5.74 20.92
N GLU A 16 0.23 4.68 21.38
CA GLU A 16 1.10 4.70 22.57
C GLU A 16 2.27 5.69 22.44
N ASN A 17 2.82 5.84 21.22
CA ASN A 17 3.90 6.77 20.91
C ASN A 17 3.41 8.20 20.59
N GLY A 18 2.14 8.51 20.86
CA GLY A 18 1.60 9.87 20.80
C GLY A 18 0.76 10.19 19.55
N ALA A 19 0.57 9.25 18.63
CA ALA A 19 -0.40 9.39 17.54
C ALA A 19 -1.83 9.09 18.05
N THR A 20 -2.31 9.86 19.02
CA THR A 20 -3.65 9.72 19.59
C THR A 20 -4.72 9.71 18.48
N GLY A 21 -5.65 8.76 18.52
CA GLY A 21 -6.66 8.60 17.47
C GLY A 21 -6.31 7.57 16.39
N TRP A 22 -5.14 6.91 16.49
CA TRP A 22 -4.62 5.98 15.49
C TRP A 22 -4.43 4.55 16.01
N SER A 23 -5.10 4.15 17.10
CA SER A 23 -5.11 2.74 17.53
C SER A 23 -5.81 1.86 16.49
N TYR A 24 -5.62 0.53 16.58
CA TYR A 24 -6.22 -0.38 15.60
C TYR A 24 -7.74 -0.26 15.53
N GLU A 25 -8.39 -0.15 16.69
CA GLU A 25 -9.85 0.01 16.78
C GLU A 25 -10.34 1.28 16.08
N GLU A 26 -9.56 2.37 16.14
CA GLU A 26 -9.89 3.65 15.54
C GLU A 26 -9.67 3.66 14.02
N VAL A 27 -8.67 2.95 13.51
CA VAL A 27 -8.38 2.88 12.06
C VAL A 27 -9.18 1.81 11.32
N LEU A 28 -9.62 0.75 12.00
CA LEU A 28 -10.36 -0.37 11.38
C LEU A 28 -11.61 0.09 10.60
N PRO A 29 -12.45 1.01 11.10
CA PRO A 29 -13.58 1.54 10.33
C PRO A 29 -13.17 2.16 8.99
N TYR A 30 -12.01 2.82 8.92
CA TYR A 30 -11.49 3.43 7.69
C TYR A 30 -11.01 2.37 6.69
N PHE A 31 -10.30 1.34 7.16
CA PHE A 31 -9.97 0.19 6.31
C PHE A 31 -11.24 -0.42 5.73
N LYS A 32 -12.24 -0.71 6.55
CA LYS A 32 -13.52 -1.26 6.05
C LYS A 32 -14.22 -0.30 5.08
N SER A 33 -14.18 1.00 5.34
CA SER A 33 -14.90 1.99 4.52
C SER A 33 -14.47 2.02 3.05
N ILE A 34 -13.17 1.80 2.78
CA ILE A 34 -12.62 1.92 1.43
C ILE A 34 -12.77 0.62 0.62
N GLU A 35 -13.14 -0.48 1.28
CA GLU A 35 -13.10 -1.81 0.70
C GLU A 35 -14.38 -2.23 0.00
N LYS A 36 -14.16 -2.89 -1.12
CA LYS A 36 -15.08 -3.83 -1.72
C LYS A 36 -14.46 -5.22 -1.69
N PHE A 37 -14.61 -5.86 -0.55
CA PHE A 37 -13.99 -7.15 -0.27
C PHE A 37 -14.72 -8.31 -0.95
N GLY A 38 -14.03 -8.98 -1.87
CA GLY A 38 -14.59 -9.99 -2.77
C GLY A 38 -14.25 -11.44 -2.42
N ILE A 39 -13.86 -11.74 -1.18
CA ILE A 39 -13.47 -13.08 -0.72
C ILE A 39 -14.54 -13.61 0.25
N PRO A 40 -15.49 -14.46 -0.20
CA PRO A 40 -16.66 -14.82 0.60
C PRO A 40 -16.35 -15.54 1.91
N GLU A 41 -15.27 -16.34 1.96
CA GLU A 41 -14.83 -17.08 3.14
C GLU A 41 -14.53 -16.20 4.37
N TYR A 42 -14.19 -14.91 4.15
CA TYR A 42 -13.85 -13.98 5.23
C TYR A 42 -14.81 -12.79 5.34
N ALA A 43 -15.85 -12.73 4.50
CA ALA A 43 -16.73 -11.56 4.41
C ALA A 43 -17.44 -11.22 5.74
N ASP A 44 -17.75 -12.22 6.56
CA ASP A 44 -18.55 -12.09 7.78
C ASP A 44 -17.71 -12.13 9.08
N ASN A 45 -16.38 -12.12 9.00
CA ASN A 45 -15.52 -12.20 10.19
C ASN A 45 -15.42 -10.87 10.99
N GLY A 46 -16.03 -9.79 10.49
CA GLY A 46 -16.09 -8.48 11.14
C GLY A 46 -14.97 -7.50 10.77
N TYR A 47 -13.96 -7.93 10.01
CA TYR A 47 -12.76 -7.13 9.70
C TYR A 47 -12.77 -6.46 8.32
N HIS A 48 -13.73 -6.80 7.46
CA HIS A 48 -13.79 -6.33 6.08
C HIS A 48 -15.00 -5.46 5.79
N GLY A 49 -14.87 -4.59 4.79
CA GLY A 49 -15.99 -3.86 4.22
C GLY A 49 -16.29 -4.26 2.78
N ASN A 50 -17.54 -4.05 2.33
CA ASN A 50 -17.96 -4.47 0.99
C ASN A 50 -18.63 -3.34 0.16
N ASN A 51 -18.60 -2.11 0.67
CA ASN A 51 -19.33 -0.98 0.08
C ASN A 51 -18.42 0.12 -0.50
N GLY A 52 -17.11 0.03 -0.28
CA GLY A 52 -16.13 0.99 -0.76
C GLY A 52 -15.75 0.81 -2.23
N GLU A 53 -14.79 1.60 -2.69
CA GLU A 53 -14.40 1.67 -4.09
C GLU A 53 -13.22 0.75 -4.45
N LEU A 54 -12.43 0.32 -3.47
CA LEU A 54 -11.24 -0.49 -3.66
C LEU A 54 -11.59 -1.98 -3.65
N SER A 55 -11.63 -2.59 -4.83
CA SER A 55 -11.86 -4.03 -4.97
C SER A 55 -10.67 -4.84 -4.44
N ILE A 56 -10.97 -5.78 -3.56
CA ILE A 56 -9.99 -6.73 -3.00
C ILE A 56 -10.43 -8.15 -3.37
N GLY A 57 -9.49 -8.96 -3.82
CA GLY A 57 -9.76 -10.36 -4.12
C GLY A 57 -8.49 -11.15 -4.43
N TYR A 58 -8.66 -12.45 -4.57
CA TYR A 58 -7.59 -13.32 -5.06
C TYR A 58 -7.44 -13.22 -6.57
N ALA A 59 -6.20 -13.44 -7.06
CA ALA A 59 -6.00 -13.70 -8.47
C ALA A 59 -6.90 -14.90 -8.89
N PRO A 60 -7.61 -14.82 -10.03
CA PRO A 60 -8.50 -15.89 -10.47
C PRO A 60 -7.79 -17.20 -10.79
N THR A 61 -6.49 -17.13 -11.10
CA THR A 61 -5.63 -18.28 -11.39
C THR A 61 -4.63 -18.49 -10.26
N ARG A 62 -4.27 -19.75 -10.01
CA ARG A 62 -3.21 -20.15 -9.09
C ARG A 62 -2.26 -21.16 -9.74
N SER A 63 -0.98 -21.10 -9.39
CA SER A 63 0.04 -22.05 -9.83
C SER A 63 0.12 -23.28 -8.92
N LEU A 64 0.82 -24.31 -9.40
CA LEU A 64 1.23 -25.44 -8.58
C LEU A 64 2.14 -25.00 -7.42
N SER A 65 3.02 -24.02 -7.64
CA SER A 65 3.91 -23.49 -6.59
C SER A 65 3.12 -22.90 -5.42
N CYS A 66 2.03 -22.18 -5.70
CA CYS A 66 1.12 -21.67 -4.67
C CYS A 66 0.54 -22.80 -3.84
N ASP A 67 -0.04 -23.82 -4.49
CA ASP A 67 -0.64 -24.96 -3.79
C ASP A 67 0.40 -25.72 -2.94
N LYS A 68 1.62 -25.91 -3.45
CA LYS A 68 2.71 -26.58 -2.73
C LYS A 68 3.28 -25.77 -1.57
N PHE A 69 3.36 -24.45 -1.70
CA PHE A 69 3.75 -23.58 -0.59
C PHE A 69 2.75 -23.68 0.56
N LEU A 70 1.45 -23.58 0.27
CA LEU A 70 0.40 -23.68 1.30
C LEU A 70 0.35 -25.06 1.97
N GLU A 71 0.58 -26.13 1.20
CA GLU A 71 0.70 -27.50 1.72
C GLU A 71 1.89 -27.61 2.68
N ALA A 72 3.07 -27.11 2.29
CA ALA A 72 4.26 -27.13 3.13
C ALA A 72 4.07 -26.33 4.43
N CYS A 73 3.44 -25.15 4.39
CA CYS A 73 3.10 -24.39 5.59
C CYS A 73 2.20 -25.19 6.55
N ARG A 74 1.21 -25.90 6.02
CA ARG A 74 0.33 -26.77 6.82
C ARG A 74 1.09 -27.94 7.44
N GLU A 75 2.00 -28.58 6.70
CA GLU A 75 2.85 -29.66 7.23
C GLU A 75 3.75 -29.18 8.38
N LEU A 76 4.18 -27.92 8.34
CA LEU A 76 4.92 -27.26 9.41
C LEU A 76 4.03 -26.79 10.58
N GLY A 77 2.72 -27.04 10.52
CA GLY A 77 1.77 -26.68 11.57
C GLY A 77 1.31 -25.22 11.56
N SER A 78 1.60 -24.45 10.50
CA SER A 78 1.06 -23.11 10.33
C SER A 78 -0.45 -23.17 10.06
N GLU A 79 -1.23 -22.26 10.64
CA GLU A 79 -2.68 -22.17 10.41
C GLU A 79 -2.98 -21.37 9.13
N TYR A 80 -3.99 -21.80 8.37
CA TYR A 80 -4.46 -21.05 7.20
C TYR A 80 -5.42 -19.94 7.65
N VAL A 81 -5.02 -18.68 7.55
CA VAL A 81 -5.71 -17.54 8.18
C VAL A 81 -6.09 -16.46 7.18
N ASP A 82 -7.03 -15.61 7.58
CA ASP A 82 -7.19 -14.28 7.00
C ASP A 82 -6.22 -13.31 7.69
N TYR A 83 -5.06 -13.10 7.09
CA TYR A 83 -4.01 -12.27 7.68
C TYR A 83 -4.37 -10.77 7.80
N ASN A 84 -5.47 -10.33 7.17
CA ASN A 84 -6.03 -8.98 7.32
C ASN A 84 -7.20 -8.93 8.33
N GLY A 85 -7.48 -10.06 8.98
CA GLY A 85 -8.60 -10.29 9.87
C GLY A 85 -8.19 -10.37 11.35
N PRO A 86 -8.75 -11.33 12.12
CA PRO A 86 -8.50 -11.42 13.56
C PRO A 86 -7.05 -11.65 13.98
N SER A 87 -6.30 -12.44 13.20
CA SER A 87 -4.94 -12.88 13.48
C SER A 87 -4.09 -12.72 12.22
N GLN A 88 -2.87 -12.19 12.36
CA GLN A 88 -1.97 -12.04 11.22
C GLN A 88 -1.04 -13.24 11.05
N ALA A 89 -0.57 -13.81 12.17
CA ALA A 89 0.31 -14.97 12.14
C ALA A 89 -0.38 -16.19 11.50
N GLY A 90 0.28 -16.83 10.53
CA GLY A 90 -0.26 -17.93 9.74
C GLY A 90 0.13 -17.85 8.27
N HIS A 91 -0.49 -18.66 7.43
CA HIS A 91 -0.29 -18.66 5.98
C HIS A 91 -1.60 -18.45 5.24
N SER A 92 -1.53 -17.92 4.02
CA SER A 92 -2.72 -17.68 3.20
C SER A 92 -2.39 -17.47 1.74
N ARG A 93 -3.42 -17.48 0.89
CA ARG A 93 -3.32 -16.90 -0.45
C ARG A 93 -3.26 -15.38 -0.33
N ILE A 94 -2.51 -14.76 -1.24
CA ILE A 94 -2.39 -13.30 -1.23
C ILE A 94 -3.65 -12.64 -1.77
N GLN A 95 -4.19 -11.73 -0.98
CA GLN A 95 -5.25 -10.80 -1.33
C GLN A 95 -4.65 -9.65 -2.14
N PHE A 96 -5.31 -9.22 -3.21
CA PHE A 96 -4.82 -8.15 -4.07
C PHE A 96 -5.84 -7.05 -4.30
N THR A 97 -5.36 -5.85 -4.60
CA THR A 97 -6.17 -4.75 -5.14
C THR A 97 -6.50 -4.97 -6.62
N ILE A 98 -7.42 -5.88 -6.90
CA ILE A 98 -7.81 -6.32 -8.24
C ILE A 98 -9.32 -6.42 -8.44
N ARG A 99 -9.73 -6.39 -9.69
CA ARG A 99 -11.10 -6.63 -10.16
C ARG A 99 -11.04 -7.23 -11.55
N ASP A 100 -11.72 -8.36 -11.74
CA ASP A 100 -11.78 -9.10 -13.01
C ASP A 100 -10.37 -9.39 -13.59
N GLY A 101 -9.47 -9.88 -12.72
CA GLY A 101 -8.08 -10.21 -13.07
C GLY A 101 -7.16 -9.00 -13.35
N ARG A 102 -7.63 -7.77 -13.10
CA ARG A 102 -6.90 -6.54 -13.45
C ARG A 102 -6.65 -5.66 -12.24
N ARG A 103 -5.51 -4.96 -12.26
CA ARG A 103 -5.12 -3.97 -11.25
C ARG A 103 -6.21 -2.92 -11.03
N VAL A 104 -6.45 -2.62 -9.75
CA VAL A 104 -7.22 -1.46 -9.29
C VAL A 104 -6.28 -0.55 -8.49
N SER A 105 -5.83 0.54 -9.12
CA SER A 105 -5.05 1.58 -8.44
C SER A 105 -5.96 2.58 -7.71
N SER A 106 -5.40 3.38 -6.79
CA SER A 106 -6.14 4.46 -6.11
C SER A 106 -6.77 5.44 -7.09
N ALA A 107 -6.10 5.76 -8.20
CA ALA A 107 -6.68 6.60 -9.25
C ALA A 107 -7.91 5.94 -9.89
N LYS A 108 -7.85 4.64 -10.18
CA LYS A 108 -8.95 3.89 -10.80
C LYS A 108 -10.13 3.68 -9.83
N ALA A 109 -9.85 3.53 -8.54
CA ALA A 109 -10.87 3.39 -7.49
C ALA A 109 -11.55 4.73 -7.17
N PHE A 110 -10.78 5.77 -6.85
CA PHE A 110 -11.32 6.96 -6.18
C PHE A 110 -11.39 8.21 -7.06
N ILE A 111 -10.54 8.34 -8.09
CA ILE A 111 -10.45 9.59 -8.88
C ILE A 111 -11.21 9.47 -10.20
N LEU A 112 -10.86 8.49 -11.04
CA LEU A 112 -11.41 8.34 -12.38
C LEU A 112 -12.94 8.21 -12.42
N PRO A 113 -13.60 7.48 -11.50
CA PRO A 113 -15.06 7.34 -11.54
C PRO A 113 -15.81 8.66 -11.34
N VAL A 114 -15.27 9.56 -10.52
CA VAL A 114 -15.93 10.81 -10.13
C VAL A 114 -15.43 12.03 -10.90
N LEU A 115 -14.29 11.94 -11.60
CA LEU A 115 -13.64 13.07 -12.27
C LEU A 115 -14.54 13.78 -13.28
N LYS A 116 -15.36 13.04 -14.04
CA LYS A 116 -16.33 13.62 -15.00
C LYS A 116 -17.62 14.12 -14.33
N GLN A 117 -17.91 13.66 -13.12
CA GLN A 117 -19.17 13.93 -12.41
C GLN A 117 -19.05 15.13 -11.47
N ARG A 118 -17.84 15.41 -10.99
CA ARG A 118 -17.56 16.45 -9.98
C ARG A 118 -16.86 17.65 -10.64
N PRO A 119 -17.58 18.72 -11.02
CA PRO A 119 -16.97 19.88 -11.67
C PRO A 119 -16.03 20.67 -10.76
N ASN A 120 -16.11 20.43 -9.45
CA ASN A 120 -15.24 21.02 -8.43
C ASN A 120 -13.95 20.23 -8.16
N LEU A 121 -13.70 19.12 -8.87
CA LEU A 121 -12.47 18.35 -8.78
C LEU A 121 -11.60 18.60 -10.01
N HIS A 122 -10.43 19.19 -9.81
CA HIS A 122 -9.47 19.46 -10.87
C HIS A 122 -8.24 18.57 -10.69
N VAL A 123 -7.86 17.84 -11.74
CA VAL A 123 -6.67 16.99 -11.76
C VAL A 123 -5.73 17.49 -12.86
N THR A 124 -4.49 17.79 -12.49
CA THR A 124 -3.44 18.15 -13.45
C THR A 124 -2.34 17.10 -13.44
N LEU A 125 -2.13 16.47 -14.59
CA LEU A 125 -1.03 15.53 -14.79
C LEU A 125 0.24 16.25 -15.23
N HIS A 126 1.38 15.58 -15.11
CA HIS A 126 2.70 16.11 -15.49
C HIS A 126 2.98 17.48 -14.86
N SER A 127 2.64 17.60 -13.57
CA SER A 127 2.71 18.83 -12.80
C SER A 127 3.57 18.57 -11.57
N LEU A 128 4.85 18.90 -11.64
CA LEU A 128 5.80 18.64 -10.56
C LEU A 128 5.73 19.79 -9.55
N ALA A 129 5.26 19.52 -8.34
CA ALA A 129 5.29 20.51 -7.26
C ALA A 129 6.75 20.82 -6.88
N THR A 130 7.08 22.10 -6.78
CA THR A 130 8.46 22.57 -6.56
C THR A 130 8.62 23.35 -5.25
N LYS A 131 7.56 24.01 -4.77
CA LYS A 131 7.57 24.73 -3.49
C LYS A 131 6.15 24.94 -2.96
N ILE A 132 5.97 24.82 -1.64
CA ILE A 132 4.79 25.29 -0.91
C ILE A 132 5.07 26.74 -0.49
N GLU A 133 4.15 27.64 -0.80
CA GLU A 133 4.26 29.04 -0.40
C GLU A 133 3.63 29.23 0.99
N PHE A 134 4.33 29.97 1.86
CA PHE A 134 3.87 30.31 3.20
C PHE A 134 3.74 31.81 3.37
N ASP A 135 2.65 32.24 4.02
CA ASP A 135 2.53 33.54 4.68
C ASP A 135 2.74 33.31 6.17
N ASN A 136 3.93 33.68 6.67
CA ASN A 136 4.41 33.30 8.00
C ASN A 136 4.38 31.77 8.19
N LYS A 137 3.41 31.26 8.97
CA LYS A 137 3.21 29.82 9.23
C LYS A 137 2.00 29.23 8.49
N LEU A 138 1.32 30.02 7.67
CA LEU A 138 0.14 29.58 6.91
C LEU A 138 0.54 29.18 5.50
N ALA A 139 0.28 27.93 5.09
CA ALA A 139 0.44 27.52 3.71
C ALA A 139 -0.65 28.15 2.82
N VAL A 140 -0.24 28.96 1.84
CA VAL A 140 -1.16 29.77 1.01
C VAL A 140 -1.26 29.29 -0.45
N GLY A 141 -0.37 28.41 -0.89
CA GLY A 141 -0.39 27.91 -2.26
C GLY A 141 0.76 26.96 -2.57
N VAL A 142 0.78 26.49 -3.82
CA VAL A 142 1.81 25.58 -4.33
C VAL A 142 2.31 26.08 -5.67
N HIS A 143 3.63 26.20 -5.79
CA HIS A 143 4.33 26.36 -7.05
C HIS A 143 4.58 24.98 -7.66
N PHE A 144 4.36 24.87 -8.97
CA PHE A 144 4.61 23.65 -9.71
C PHE A 144 5.04 23.95 -11.15
N GLU A 145 5.78 23.03 -11.74
CA GLU A 145 6.16 23.11 -13.15
C GLU A 145 5.26 22.19 -13.98
N LYS A 146 4.79 22.69 -15.14
CA LYS A 146 4.09 21.88 -16.13
C LYS A 146 4.62 22.15 -17.54
N GLY A 147 5.31 21.17 -18.11
CA GLY A 147 5.92 21.28 -19.43
C GLY A 147 7.00 22.36 -19.50
N GLY A 148 7.87 22.45 -18.49
CA GLY A 148 8.91 23.49 -18.41
C GLY A 148 8.41 24.88 -18.02
N VAL A 149 7.11 25.06 -17.80
CA VAL A 149 6.52 26.37 -17.47
C VAL A 149 6.17 26.40 -15.98
N PRO A 150 6.75 27.35 -15.20
CA PRO A 150 6.36 27.59 -13.81
C PRO A 150 4.91 28.04 -13.71
N ARG A 151 4.20 27.50 -12.72
CA ARG A 151 2.80 27.82 -12.41
C ARG A 151 2.62 27.91 -10.90
N TYR A 152 1.53 28.54 -10.50
CA TYR A 152 1.15 28.72 -9.12
C TYR A 152 -0.35 28.48 -8.96
N VAL A 153 -0.74 27.84 -7.85
CA VAL A 153 -2.13 27.71 -7.43
C VAL A 153 -2.26 28.14 -5.98
N ARG A 154 -3.21 29.05 -5.71
CA ARG A 154 -3.54 29.52 -4.36
C ARG A 154 -4.49 28.53 -3.68
N ALA A 155 -4.23 28.21 -2.42
CA ALA A 155 -5.14 27.49 -1.55
C ALA A 155 -5.89 28.47 -0.64
N THR A 156 -7.21 28.35 -0.55
CA THR A 156 -8.04 29.21 0.31
C THR A 156 -8.32 28.59 1.68
N ARG A 157 -8.00 27.30 1.85
CA ARG A 157 -8.25 26.54 3.08
C ARG A 157 -6.97 25.84 3.52
N GLU A 158 -6.55 24.83 2.76
CA GLU A 158 -5.49 23.92 3.17
C GLU A 158 -4.67 23.45 1.97
N VAL A 159 -3.42 23.07 2.24
CA VAL A 159 -2.55 22.33 1.34
C VAL A 159 -2.29 20.97 1.99
N ILE A 160 -2.73 19.90 1.34
CA ILE A 160 -2.49 18.52 1.80
C ILE A 160 -1.35 17.94 0.97
N LEU A 161 -0.27 17.54 1.65
CA LEU A 161 0.92 17.01 1.01
C LEU A 161 0.85 15.48 0.90
N SER A 162 0.81 14.96 -0.32
CA SER A 162 0.73 13.52 -0.63
C SER A 162 1.86 13.06 -1.55
N GLY A 163 3.08 13.57 -1.37
CA GLY A 163 4.26 13.26 -2.20
C GLY A 163 4.97 11.93 -1.87
N GLY A 164 4.41 11.13 -0.95
CA GLY A 164 5.01 9.88 -0.46
C GLY A 164 6.20 10.11 0.49
N ALA A 165 6.73 9.02 1.05
CA ALA A 165 7.79 9.05 2.07
C ALA A 165 9.10 9.71 1.59
N ILE A 166 9.32 9.83 0.28
CA ILE A 166 10.51 10.47 -0.32
C ILE A 166 10.20 11.91 -0.78
N GLY A 167 9.14 12.09 -1.57
CA GLY A 167 8.81 13.38 -2.17
C GLY A 167 8.25 14.40 -1.18
N SER A 168 7.49 13.95 -0.17
CA SER A 168 6.94 14.85 0.85
C SER A 168 8.03 15.55 1.68
N PRO A 169 8.98 14.86 2.33
CA PRO A 169 10.02 15.54 3.10
C PRO A 169 10.91 16.42 2.23
N GLN A 170 11.22 16.00 0.99
CA GLN A 170 11.96 16.83 0.04
C GLN A 170 11.24 18.16 -0.22
N LEU A 171 9.95 18.12 -0.56
CA LEU A 171 9.19 19.33 -0.87
C LEU A 171 9.03 20.24 0.35
N LEU A 172 8.83 19.68 1.55
CA LEU A 172 8.80 20.45 2.79
C LEU A 172 10.11 21.19 3.02
N MET A 173 11.26 20.52 2.87
CA MET A 173 12.57 21.14 3.03
C MET A 173 12.82 22.23 1.98
N LEU A 174 12.48 21.99 0.71
CA LEU A 174 12.52 23.02 -0.36
C LEU A 174 11.61 24.23 -0.06
N SER A 175 10.63 24.05 0.83
CA SER A 175 9.67 25.08 1.24
C SER A 175 10.01 25.72 2.59
N GLY A 176 11.18 25.41 3.17
CA GLY A 176 11.65 25.98 4.43
C GLY A 176 11.17 25.25 5.70
N VAL A 177 10.62 24.04 5.58
CA VAL A 177 10.19 23.23 6.73
C VAL A 177 11.08 21.98 6.83
N GLY A 178 11.98 21.97 7.81
CA GLY A 178 12.99 20.92 7.99
C GLY A 178 14.12 21.34 8.92
N PRO A 179 15.18 20.52 9.06
CA PRO A 179 16.27 20.80 10.01
C PRO A 179 16.98 22.11 9.66
N GLU A 180 16.98 23.08 10.58
CA GLU A 180 17.46 24.45 10.35
C GLU A 180 18.86 24.50 9.71
N ASP A 181 19.83 23.79 10.25
CA ASP A 181 21.21 23.78 9.73
C ASP A 181 21.29 23.28 8.29
N HIS A 182 20.50 22.26 7.94
CA HIS A 182 20.45 21.70 6.60
C HIS A 182 19.80 22.68 5.61
N LEU A 183 18.72 23.36 6.02
CA LEU A 183 18.07 24.38 5.21
C LEU A 183 19.01 25.57 4.95
N ARG A 184 19.70 26.05 6.00
CA ARG A 184 20.68 27.15 5.89
C ARG A 184 21.86 26.77 5.01
N HIS A 185 22.34 25.52 5.08
CA HIS A 185 23.39 25.01 4.20
C HIS A 185 23.02 25.10 2.71
N HIS A 186 21.73 24.97 2.38
CA HIS A 186 21.20 25.10 1.03
C HIS A 186 20.63 26.48 0.70
N GLU A 187 20.90 27.49 1.53
CA GLU A 187 20.42 28.88 1.34
C GLU A 187 18.88 28.97 1.27
N ILE A 188 18.18 28.12 2.02
CA ILE A 188 16.71 28.11 2.11
C ILE A 188 16.28 28.82 3.40
N ASP A 189 15.38 29.79 3.27
CA ASP A 189 14.77 30.47 4.41
C ASP A 189 13.99 29.49 5.30
N VAL A 190 14.20 29.58 6.62
CA VAL A 190 13.60 28.68 7.60
C VAL A 190 12.22 29.19 8.01
N ILE A 191 11.19 28.43 7.67
CA ILE A 191 9.81 28.63 8.13
C ILE A 191 9.57 27.90 9.46
N ALA A 192 10.07 26.66 9.57
CA ALA A 192 9.98 25.86 10.78
C ALA A 192 11.14 24.86 10.88
N ASP A 193 11.80 24.85 12.03
CA ASP A 193 12.81 23.85 12.37
C ASP A 193 12.13 22.58 12.90
N LEU A 194 12.16 21.52 12.10
CA LEU A 194 11.55 20.22 12.39
C LEU A 194 12.43 19.10 11.82
N PRO A 195 12.45 17.89 12.41
CA PRO A 195 13.30 16.77 11.96
C PRO A 195 12.78 16.09 10.67
N VAL A 196 12.35 16.88 9.68
CA VAL A 196 11.84 16.39 8.39
C VAL A 196 12.93 15.62 7.65
N GLY A 197 12.55 14.47 7.08
CA GLY A 197 13.46 13.58 6.36
C GLY A 197 14.18 12.56 7.24
N GLN A 198 14.01 12.61 8.56
CA GLN A 198 14.47 11.56 9.47
C GLN A 198 13.44 10.43 9.62
N ASN A 199 13.80 9.38 10.35
CA ASN A 199 12.96 8.22 10.64
C ASN A 199 12.43 7.49 9.38
N LEU A 200 13.22 7.48 8.30
CA LEU A 200 12.92 6.64 7.13
C LEU A 200 13.06 5.17 7.54
N GLN A 201 11.97 4.43 7.36
CA GLN A 201 11.89 2.99 7.59
C GLN A 201 11.41 2.33 6.30
N ASP A 202 11.96 1.16 6.01
CA ASP A 202 11.55 0.32 4.89
C ASP A 202 11.80 -1.16 5.26
N HIS A 203 11.10 -2.07 4.59
CA HIS A 203 11.27 -3.50 4.81
C HIS A 203 12.46 -4.03 4.02
N THR A 204 13.42 -4.65 4.70
CA THR A 204 14.53 -5.31 4.03
C THR A 204 14.05 -6.61 3.37
N PHE A 205 14.11 -6.67 2.04
CA PHE A 205 13.77 -7.87 1.28
C PHE A 205 15.01 -8.71 0.98
N SER A 206 14.99 -9.99 1.35
CA SER A 206 16.01 -10.97 0.98
C SER A 206 15.39 -12.03 0.06
N GLY A 207 15.84 -12.04 -1.19
CA GLY A 207 15.47 -13.08 -2.16
C GLY A 207 16.45 -14.26 -2.14
N GLY A 208 16.11 -15.33 -2.87
CA GLY A 208 17.07 -16.40 -3.18
C GLY A 208 16.77 -17.77 -2.57
N LEU A 209 15.65 -17.92 -1.85
CA LEU A 209 15.11 -19.24 -1.54
C LEU A 209 14.51 -19.84 -2.83
N THR A 210 15.26 -20.76 -3.43
CA THR A 210 14.82 -21.49 -4.63
C THR A 210 14.73 -22.97 -4.33
N ALA A 211 13.65 -23.61 -4.77
CA ALA A 211 13.50 -25.06 -4.76
C ALA A 211 13.26 -25.55 -6.20
N THR A 212 13.70 -26.78 -6.48
CA THR A 212 13.40 -27.46 -7.74
C THR A 212 12.14 -28.30 -7.59
N THR A 213 11.28 -28.27 -8.60
CA THR A 213 10.08 -29.11 -8.66
C THR A 213 10.25 -30.21 -9.71
N GLU A 214 9.73 -31.41 -9.44
CA GLU A 214 9.71 -32.49 -10.45
C GLU A 214 8.74 -32.18 -11.60
N GLN A 215 7.66 -31.45 -11.29
CA GLN A 215 6.68 -30.97 -12.26
C GLN A 215 7.02 -29.54 -12.68
N ASP A 216 6.74 -29.20 -13.94
CA ASP A 216 6.86 -27.83 -14.41
C ASP A 216 5.80 -26.94 -13.73
N ALA A 217 6.26 -26.05 -12.86
CA ALA A 217 5.42 -25.07 -12.16
C ALA A 217 5.52 -23.66 -12.78
N SER A 218 6.09 -23.54 -13.98
CA SER A 218 6.30 -22.26 -14.63
C SER A 218 4.98 -21.60 -15.06
N LEU A 219 4.87 -20.30 -14.78
CA LEU A 219 3.76 -19.49 -15.26
C LEU A 219 3.98 -19.10 -16.73
N GLN A 220 3.26 -19.78 -17.63
CA GLN A 220 3.30 -19.52 -19.07
C GLN A 220 2.53 -18.24 -19.44
N THR A 221 3.15 -17.08 -19.18
CA THR A 221 2.52 -15.75 -19.36
C THR A 221 2.61 -15.18 -20.78
N ARG A 222 3.37 -15.83 -21.68
CA ARG A 222 3.68 -15.30 -23.03
C ARG A 222 3.04 -16.10 -24.17
N SER A 223 2.12 -17.02 -23.87
CA SER A 223 1.39 -17.78 -24.89
C SER A 223 0.20 -16.99 -25.42
N GLU A 224 -0.25 -17.30 -26.64
CA GLU A 224 -1.48 -16.72 -27.21
C GLU A 224 -2.71 -17.01 -26.34
N ALA A 225 -2.78 -18.22 -25.78
CA ALA A 225 -3.84 -18.59 -24.84
C ALA A 225 -3.84 -17.70 -23.59
N ALA A 226 -2.67 -17.45 -22.98
CA ALA A 226 -2.57 -16.57 -21.81
C ALA A 226 -3.00 -15.13 -22.11
N LEU A 227 -2.70 -14.63 -23.31
CA LEU A 227 -3.16 -13.31 -23.76
C LEU A 227 -4.68 -13.27 -23.91
N VAL A 228 -5.28 -14.29 -24.54
CA VAL A 228 -6.73 -14.38 -24.71
C VAL A 228 -7.42 -14.45 -23.35
N ASP A 229 -6.97 -15.34 -22.45
CA ASP A 229 -7.51 -15.48 -21.11
C ASP A 229 -7.47 -14.16 -20.33
N PHE A 230 -6.35 -13.44 -20.40
CA PHE A 230 -6.22 -12.17 -19.68
C PHE A 230 -7.10 -11.06 -20.26
N PHE A 231 -7.05 -10.85 -21.58
CA PHE A 231 -7.74 -9.71 -22.20
C PHE A 231 -9.23 -9.93 -22.33
N VAL A 232 -9.68 -11.15 -22.62
CA VAL A 232 -11.09 -11.48 -22.84
C VAL A 232 -11.75 -11.92 -21.53
N ASN A 233 -11.16 -12.90 -20.84
CA ASN A 233 -11.80 -13.57 -19.71
C ASN A 233 -11.43 -12.94 -18.36
N GLY A 234 -10.35 -12.15 -18.29
CA GLY A 234 -9.80 -11.68 -17.01
C GLY A 234 -9.26 -12.82 -16.16
N THR A 235 -8.78 -13.89 -16.78
CA THR A 235 -8.23 -15.09 -16.15
C THR A 235 -6.83 -15.39 -16.68
N GLY A 236 -6.23 -16.50 -16.26
CA GLY A 236 -4.95 -16.96 -16.75
C GLY A 236 -3.76 -16.41 -15.96
N PRO A 237 -2.55 -16.89 -16.27
CA PRO A 237 -1.35 -16.64 -15.49
C PRO A 237 -0.93 -15.16 -15.44
N MET A 238 -1.35 -14.35 -16.42
CA MET A 238 -1.09 -12.90 -16.44
C MET A 238 -1.89 -12.12 -15.39
N THR A 239 -2.89 -12.73 -14.75
CA THR A 239 -3.65 -12.12 -13.65
C THR A 239 -2.89 -12.13 -12.33
N ILE A 240 -1.85 -12.96 -12.20
CA ILE A 240 -1.06 -13.13 -10.99
C ILE A 240 -0.05 -11.97 -10.89
N PRO A 241 -0.21 -11.06 -9.92
CA PRO A 241 0.69 -9.92 -9.77
C PRO A 241 2.13 -10.36 -9.45
N ALA A 242 3.05 -10.11 -10.38
CA ALA A 242 4.48 -10.40 -10.21
C ALA A 242 4.83 -11.87 -9.88
N GLY A 243 3.92 -12.82 -10.13
CA GLY A 243 4.13 -14.23 -9.79
C GLY A 243 4.02 -14.55 -8.29
N VAL A 244 3.59 -13.58 -7.49
CA VAL A 244 3.42 -13.69 -6.04
C VAL A 244 1.98 -14.17 -5.76
N GLU A 245 1.80 -15.22 -4.94
CA GLU A 245 0.51 -15.92 -4.83
C GLU A 245 0.11 -16.36 -3.43
N ALA A 246 1.08 -16.67 -2.58
CA ALA A 246 0.88 -17.11 -1.22
C ALA A 246 1.82 -16.33 -0.28
N VAL A 247 1.39 -16.18 0.96
CA VAL A 247 2.15 -15.48 2.00
C VAL A 247 2.14 -16.31 3.27
N ALA A 248 3.21 -16.24 4.04
CA ALA A 248 3.22 -16.69 5.43
C ALA A 248 3.82 -15.62 6.33
N PHE A 249 3.09 -15.26 7.37
CA PHE A 249 3.56 -14.43 8.46
C PHE A 249 3.97 -15.33 9.62
N VAL A 250 5.26 -15.30 9.97
CA VAL A 250 5.85 -16.20 10.96
C VAL A 250 6.57 -15.42 12.05
N ASN A 251 6.58 -16.00 13.25
CA ASN A 251 7.37 -15.52 14.37
C ASN A 251 8.72 -16.24 14.37
N THR A 252 9.82 -15.51 14.40
CA THR A 252 11.13 -16.09 14.72
C THR A 252 11.21 -16.41 16.22
N PRO A 253 12.17 -17.25 16.65
CA PRO A 253 12.43 -17.49 18.06
C PRO A 253 12.82 -16.25 18.89
N PHE A 254 13.02 -15.09 18.24
CA PHE A 254 13.40 -13.84 18.89
C PHE A 254 12.19 -12.96 19.25
N VAL A 255 10.99 -13.30 18.76
CA VAL A 255 9.76 -12.56 19.06
C VAL A 255 9.07 -13.18 20.26
N ASN A 256 8.41 -12.32 21.04
CA ASN A 256 7.46 -12.81 22.02
C ASN A 256 6.22 -13.39 21.32
N GLU A 257 6.14 -14.71 21.25
CA GLU A 257 5.03 -15.45 20.64
C GLU A 257 3.64 -15.10 21.21
N SER A 258 3.58 -14.52 22.42
CA SER A 258 2.31 -14.05 22.99
C SER A 258 1.76 -12.79 22.31
N LEU A 259 2.53 -12.18 21.42
CA LEU A 259 2.13 -11.03 20.62
C LEU A 259 1.79 -11.53 19.21
N ASP A 260 0.56 -11.28 18.76
CA ASP A 260 0.15 -11.47 17.36
C ASP A 260 0.81 -10.38 16.49
N SER A 261 2.13 -10.50 16.31
CA SER A 261 3.00 -9.51 15.68
C SER A 261 4.17 -10.26 15.01
N PRO A 262 3.92 -10.85 13.83
CA PRO A 262 4.94 -11.58 13.07
C PRO A 262 6.07 -10.65 12.63
N ASP A 263 7.31 -11.13 12.73
CA ASP A 263 8.53 -10.39 12.37
C ASP A 263 9.12 -10.81 11.02
N VAL A 264 8.55 -11.85 10.38
CA VAL A 264 8.95 -12.31 9.07
C VAL A 264 7.73 -12.54 8.19
N GLU A 265 7.76 -11.95 6.99
CA GLU A 265 6.84 -12.20 5.89
C GLU A 265 7.56 -13.02 4.81
N LEU A 266 7.04 -14.21 4.50
CA LEU A 266 7.48 -15.06 3.40
C LEU A 266 6.50 -14.90 2.24
N VAL A 267 7.03 -14.61 1.04
CA VAL A 267 6.25 -14.26 -0.17
C VAL A 267 6.83 -14.95 -1.39
#